data_AF-A0A6M2CXU3-F1
#
_entry.id   AF-A0A6M2CXU3-F1
#
_cell.length_a   1.000
_cell.length_b   1.000
_cell.length_c   1.000
_cell.angle_alpha   90.00
_cell.angle_beta   90.00
_cell.angle_gamma   90.00
#
_symmetry.space_group_name_H-M   'P 1'
#
loop_
_entity.id
_entity.type
_entity.pdbx_description
1 polymer ?
#
loop_
_entity_poly.entity_id
_entity_poly.type
_entity_poly.pdbx_seq_one_letter_code
_entity_poly.pdbx_strand_id
1 'polypeptide(L)'
;MRSGMWFLVSIPKEATENATRSCADSRATSEDDDRENFCDSKEHLTLKQALVDCLESYGIRNAIWNATAEDTYYQVSFPYESGKPTDCILSDLTSRGIGSKYDSTIGVFPCPIFYRATAPESDDEEQITVADANYESAD
;
A
#
# COMPACT_ATOMS: atom_id res chain seq x y z
N MET A 1 -5.22 12.58 12.81
CA MET A 1 -4.39 12.08 11.69
C MET A 1 -5.01 10.78 11.20
N ARG A 2 -5.29 10.65 9.90
CA ARG A 2 -5.80 9.38 9.37
C ARG A 2 -4.65 8.40 9.29
N SER A 3 -4.81 7.20 9.87
CA SER A 3 -3.84 6.13 9.73
C SER A 3 -3.75 5.74 8.25
N GLY A 4 -2.56 5.78 7.68
CA GLY A 4 -2.31 5.37 6.30
C GLY A 4 -1.68 3.98 6.28
N MET A 5 -2.04 3.17 5.28
CA MET A 5 -1.32 1.94 4.96
C MET A 5 -0.39 2.22 3.79
N TRP A 6 0.78 1.63 3.79
CA TRP A 6 1.67 1.67 2.62
C TRP A 6 1.57 0.37 1.86
N PHE A 7 1.36 0.49 0.56
CA PHE A 7 1.37 -0.64 -0.35
C PHE A 7 2.71 -0.68 -1.06
N LEU A 8 3.25 -1.88 -1.20
CA LEU A 8 4.42 -2.17 -2.01
C LEU A 8 4.06 -3.29 -2.97
N VAL A 9 4.07 -2.99 -4.26
CA VAL A 9 3.71 -3.93 -5.32
C VAL A 9 4.93 -4.19 -6.16
N SER A 10 5.32 -5.45 -6.32
CA SER A 10 6.43 -5.85 -7.21
C SER A 10 5.88 -6.65 -8.38
N ILE A 11 6.22 -6.24 -9.61
CA ILE A 11 5.75 -6.83 -10.86
C ILE A 11 6.96 -7.12 -11.75
N PRO A 12 7.17 -8.36 -12.22
CA PRO A 12 8.28 -8.65 -13.12
C PRO A 12 8.06 -8.02 -14.49
N LYS A 13 9.16 -7.55 -15.08
CA LYS A 13 9.22 -6.96 -16.42
C LYS A 13 9.16 -8.01 -17.52
N GLU A 14 9.83 -9.15 -17.33
CA GLU A 14 10.00 -10.16 -18.38
C GLU A 14 8.71 -10.89 -18.78
N ALA A 15 7.73 -11.01 -17.87
CA ALA A 15 6.42 -11.62 -18.15
C ALA A 15 5.42 -10.67 -18.84
N THR A 16 5.76 -9.37 -18.90
CA THR A 16 4.92 -8.36 -19.56
C THR A 16 5.27 -8.17 -21.04
N GLU A 17 6.49 -8.45 -21.46
CA GLU A 17 6.90 -8.27 -22.87
C GLU A 17 6.52 -9.45 -23.79
N ASN A 18 6.51 -10.66 -23.26
CA ASN A 18 6.13 -11.89 -23.97
C ASN A 18 4.61 -12.00 -24.22
N ALA A 19 3.76 -11.37 -23.41
CA ALA A 19 2.33 -11.22 -23.73
C ALA A 19 2.10 -10.36 -24.99
N THR A 20 2.93 -9.33 -25.22
CA THR A 20 2.79 -8.46 -26.41
C THR A 20 3.11 -9.19 -27.71
N ARG A 21 3.84 -10.31 -27.67
CA ARG A 21 4.15 -11.12 -28.86
C ARG A 21 3.07 -12.14 -29.21
N SER A 22 2.20 -12.51 -28.28
CA SER A 22 1.16 -13.53 -28.49
C SER A 22 -0.11 -12.99 -29.17
N CYS A 23 -0.32 -11.67 -29.22
CA CYS A 23 -1.59 -11.06 -29.66
C CYS A 23 -1.59 -10.62 -31.13
N ALA A 24 -0.46 -10.72 -31.83
CA ALA A 24 -0.35 -10.28 -33.23
C ALA A 24 -0.80 -11.34 -34.26
N ASP A 25 -1.17 -12.56 -33.84
CA ASP A 25 -1.35 -13.70 -34.74
C ASP A 25 -2.71 -14.42 -34.64
N SER A 26 -3.77 -13.73 -34.23
CA SER A 26 -5.13 -14.29 -34.27
C SER A 26 -6.14 -13.26 -34.72
N ARG A 27 -6.02 -12.82 -35.98
CA ARG A 27 -7.08 -12.12 -36.70
C ARG A 27 -7.54 -12.95 -37.90
N ALA A 28 -8.29 -14.01 -37.62
CA ALA A 28 -9.16 -14.64 -38.61
C ALA A 28 -10.31 -15.41 -37.93
N THR A 29 -11.55 -15.02 -38.27
CA THR A 29 -12.84 -15.77 -38.19
C THR A 29 -13.40 -16.04 -36.79
N SER A 30 -14.70 -15.93 -36.46
CA SER A 30 -15.97 -15.67 -37.17
C SER A 30 -17.08 -15.41 -36.11
N GLU A 31 -18.29 -15.11 -36.58
CA GLU A 31 -19.51 -14.61 -35.91
C GLU A 31 -20.20 -15.54 -34.88
N ASP A 32 -21.09 -14.92 -34.07
CA ASP A 32 -22.22 -15.42 -33.26
C ASP A 32 -22.00 -16.23 -31.96
N ASP A 33 -22.34 -15.64 -30.79
CA ASP A 33 -23.22 -16.21 -29.73
C ASP A 33 -23.48 -15.20 -28.57
N ASP A 34 -24.72 -15.10 -28.12
CA ASP A 34 -25.24 -14.17 -27.10
C ASP A 34 -24.89 -14.61 -25.67
N ARG A 35 -24.00 -13.87 -25.00
CA ARG A 35 -23.98 -13.81 -23.54
C ARG A 35 -23.32 -12.51 -23.09
N GLU A 36 -24.12 -11.59 -22.57
CA GLU A 36 -23.70 -10.39 -21.84
C GLU A 36 -22.87 -10.81 -20.61
N ASN A 37 -21.61 -11.15 -20.85
CA ASN A 37 -20.61 -11.25 -19.83
C ASN A 37 -20.22 -9.81 -19.54
N PHE A 38 -20.75 -9.26 -18.44
CA PHE A 38 -20.23 -8.06 -17.82
C PHE A 38 -18.83 -8.38 -17.26
N CYS A 39 -17.90 -8.67 -18.17
CA CYS A 39 -16.49 -8.60 -17.94
C CYS A 39 -16.19 -7.13 -18.21
N ASP A 40 -15.91 -6.36 -17.16
CA ASP A 40 -15.28 -5.05 -17.31
C ASP A 40 -13.92 -5.31 -18.00
N SER A 41 -13.99 -5.31 -19.33
CA SER A 41 -12.96 -5.72 -20.26
C SER A 41 -11.94 -4.62 -20.39
N LYS A 42 -11.22 -4.37 -19.30
CA LYS A 42 -9.87 -3.88 -19.39
C LYS A 42 -8.97 -5.09 -19.57
N GLU A 43 -8.86 -5.55 -20.81
CA GLU A 43 -7.80 -6.48 -21.21
C GLU A 43 -6.46 -5.80 -20.94
N HIS A 44 -5.92 -6.03 -19.74
CA HIS A 44 -4.60 -5.56 -19.38
C HIS A 44 -3.59 -6.42 -20.11
N LEU A 45 -3.09 -5.88 -21.22
CA LEU A 45 -2.00 -6.48 -21.99
C LEU A 45 -0.79 -6.81 -21.10
N THR A 46 -0.60 -6.07 -20.00
CA THR A 46 0.50 -6.23 -19.05
C THR A 46 0.07 -6.00 -17.60
N LEU A 47 0.70 -6.67 -16.63
CA LEU A 47 0.50 -6.40 -15.19
C LEU A 47 0.81 -4.94 -14.83
N LYS A 48 1.76 -4.32 -15.54
CA LYS A 48 2.07 -2.89 -15.41
C LYS A 48 0.84 -2.03 -15.71
N GLN A 49 0.17 -2.28 -16.83
CA GLN A 49 -1.04 -1.54 -17.21
C GLN A 49 -2.16 -1.78 -16.19
N ALA A 50 -2.31 -3.03 -15.73
CA ALA A 50 -3.28 -3.39 -14.70
C ALA A 50 -3.11 -2.58 -13.42
N LEU A 51 -1.86 -2.35 -13.01
CA LEU A 51 -1.52 -1.55 -11.84
C LEU A 51 -1.76 -0.05 -12.09
N VAL A 52 -1.36 0.50 -13.24
CA VAL A 52 -1.62 1.91 -13.58
C VAL A 52 -3.12 2.21 -13.53
N ASP A 53 -3.93 1.39 -14.18
CA ASP A 53 -5.37 1.55 -14.21
C ASP A 53 -6.01 1.40 -12.81
N CYS A 54 -5.43 0.55 -11.96
CA CYS A 54 -5.86 0.44 -10.57
C CYS A 54 -5.56 1.74 -9.82
N LEU A 55 -4.34 2.26 -9.91
CA LEU A 55 -3.95 3.51 -9.26
C LEU A 55 -4.82 4.70 -9.71
N GLU A 56 -5.14 4.79 -11.00
CA GLU A 56 -6.04 5.82 -11.55
C GLU A 56 -7.47 5.68 -11.01
N SER A 57 -8.01 4.45 -10.98
CA SER A 57 -9.35 4.17 -10.45
C SER A 57 -9.49 4.56 -8.98
N TYR A 58 -8.42 4.41 -8.21
CA TYR A 58 -8.36 4.77 -6.79
C TYR A 58 -7.89 6.22 -6.55
N GLY A 59 -7.59 7.00 -7.60
CA GLY A 59 -7.16 8.39 -7.50
C GLY A 59 -5.77 8.59 -6.89
N ILE A 60 -4.93 7.56 -6.92
CA ILE A 60 -3.62 7.52 -6.27
C ILE A 60 -2.57 8.17 -7.20
N ARG A 61 -2.24 9.42 -6.93
CA ARG A 61 -1.29 10.22 -7.73
C ARG A 61 0.14 10.21 -7.21
N ASN A 62 0.33 9.77 -5.97
CA ASN A 62 1.61 9.77 -5.25
C ASN A 62 2.27 8.39 -5.24
N ALA A 63 2.04 7.60 -6.28
CA ALA A 63 2.72 6.33 -6.45
C ALA A 63 4.16 6.54 -6.92
N ILE A 64 5.10 5.89 -6.23
CA ILE A 64 6.52 5.92 -6.51
C ILE A 64 6.87 4.65 -7.26
N TRP A 65 7.38 4.81 -8.49
CA TRP A 65 7.81 3.71 -9.35
C TRP A 65 9.34 3.60 -9.31
N ASN A 66 9.82 2.45 -8.86
CA ASN A 66 11.23 2.08 -8.86
C ASN A 66 11.42 0.85 -9.75
N ALA A 67 12.63 0.68 -10.26
CA ALA A 67 13.08 -0.57 -10.86
C ALA A 67 14.11 -1.23 -9.95
N THR A 68 14.19 -2.55 -9.98
CA THR A 68 15.26 -3.30 -9.31
C THR A 68 16.62 -3.01 -9.94
N ALA A 69 17.71 -3.30 -9.23
CA ALA A 69 19.06 -3.06 -9.71
C ALA A 69 19.37 -3.80 -11.03
N GLU A 70 18.76 -4.97 -11.21
CA GLU A 70 18.88 -5.78 -12.43
C GLU A 70 17.82 -5.42 -13.50
N ASP A 71 17.00 -4.39 -13.26
CA ASP A 71 15.88 -3.98 -14.13
C ASP A 71 14.90 -5.13 -14.45
N THR A 72 14.74 -6.06 -13.51
CA THR A 72 13.91 -7.28 -13.64
C THR A 72 12.49 -7.10 -13.12
N TYR A 73 12.28 -6.21 -12.15
CA TYR A 73 10.97 -5.93 -11.56
C TYR A 73 10.69 -4.43 -11.50
N TYR A 74 9.42 -4.07 -11.68
CA TYR A 74 8.85 -2.80 -11.26
C TYR A 74 8.44 -2.91 -9.80
N GLN A 75 8.99 -2.06 -8.93
CA GLN A 75 8.54 -1.89 -7.55
C GLN A 75 7.77 -0.58 -7.43
N VAL A 76 6.49 -0.68 -7.11
CA VAL A 76 5.60 0.47 -6.97
C VAL A 76 5.17 0.58 -5.53
N SER A 77 5.40 1.73 -4.91
CA SER A 77 4.97 2.01 -3.54
C SER A 77 4.04 3.20 -3.49
N PHE A 78 2.97 3.10 -2.71
CA PHE A 78 2.01 4.19 -2.57
C PHE A 78 1.31 4.12 -1.21
N PRO A 79 1.01 5.27 -0.59
CA PRO A 79 0.17 5.31 0.59
C PRO A 79 -1.31 5.25 0.18
N TYR A 80 -2.12 4.57 1.00
CA TYR A 80 -3.56 4.48 0.80
C TYR A 80 -4.31 4.45 2.14
N GLU A 81 -5.62 4.69 2.10
CA GLU A 81 -6.45 4.79 3.31
C GLU A 81 -6.58 3.43 4.01
N SER A 82 -6.51 3.43 5.35
CA SER A 82 -6.66 2.24 6.18
C SER A 82 -8.13 1.81 6.33
N GLY A 83 -8.35 0.52 6.55
CA GLY A 83 -9.66 -0.04 6.90
C GLY A 83 -10.34 -0.68 5.69
N LYS A 84 -11.65 -0.49 5.53
CA LYS A 84 -12.42 -1.05 4.40
C LYS A 84 -11.82 -0.73 3.01
N PRO A 85 -11.30 0.49 2.75
CA PRO A 85 -10.68 0.78 1.46
C PRO A 85 -9.46 -0.10 1.16
N THR A 86 -8.70 -0.49 2.19
CA THR A 86 -7.53 -1.37 2.06
C THR A 86 -7.91 -2.75 1.51
N ASP A 87 -9.04 -3.31 1.97
CA ASP A 87 -9.51 -4.62 1.51
C ASP A 87 -10.01 -4.56 0.05
N CYS A 88 -10.68 -3.46 -0.33
CA CYS A 88 -11.13 -3.23 -1.70
C CYS A 88 -9.96 -3.19 -2.68
N ILE A 89 -8.94 -2.37 -2.41
CA ILE A 89 -7.79 -2.26 -3.31
C ILE A 89 -6.98 -3.56 -3.39
N LEU A 90 -6.88 -4.31 -2.29
CA LEU A 90 -6.25 -5.65 -2.29
C LEU A 90 -7.02 -6.63 -3.16
N SER A 91 -8.34 -6.67 -3.02
CA SER A 91 -9.20 -7.51 -3.85
C SER A 91 -9.07 -7.15 -5.33
N ASP A 92 -9.02 -5.87 -5.67
CA ASP A 92 -8.88 -5.40 -7.05
C ASP A 92 -7.51 -5.74 -7.64
N LEU A 93 -6.43 -5.52 -6.89
CA LEU A 93 -5.08 -5.89 -7.31
C LEU A 93 -4.98 -7.41 -7.57
N THR A 94 -5.53 -8.21 -6.65
CA THR A 94 -5.55 -9.67 -6.77
C THR A 94 -6.41 -10.14 -7.93
N SER A 95 -7.59 -9.53 -8.14
CA SER A 95 -8.49 -9.84 -9.26
C SER A 95 -7.87 -9.54 -10.62
N ARG A 96 -7.00 -8.52 -10.67
CA ARG A 96 -6.18 -8.18 -11.84
C ARG A 96 -4.98 -9.12 -12.04
N GLY A 97 -4.73 -10.02 -11.09
CA GLY A 97 -3.65 -11.00 -11.11
C GLY A 97 -2.33 -10.50 -10.51
N ILE A 98 -2.32 -9.30 -9.93
CA ILE A 98 -1.15 -8.77 -9.20
C ILE A 98 -1.09 -9.48 -7.85
N GLY A 99 0.06 -10.02 -7.46
CA GLY A 99 0.20 -10.85 -6.25
C GLY A 99 -0.06 -12.35 -6.46
N SER A 100 -0.54 -12.75 -7.64
CA SER A 100 -0.89 -14.16 -7.94
C SER A 100 -0.31 -14.66 -9.27
N LYS A 101 -0.10 -13.79 -10.25
CA LYS A 101 0.50 -14.15 -11.54
C LYS A 101 1.97 -13.74 -11.59
N TYR A 102 2.75 -14.55 -12.31
CA TYR A 102 4.12 -14.23 -12.68
C TYR A 102 5.03 -13.86 -11.51
N ASP A 103 4.90 -14.48 -10.33
CA ASP A 103 5.69 -14.11 -9.13
C ASP A 103 5.60 -12.62 -8.73
N SER A 104 4.51 -11.94 -9.12
CA SER A 104 4.22 -10.62 -8.59
C SER A 104 3.85 -10.73 -7.11
N THR A 105 4.22 -9.73 -6.32
CA THR A 105 3.99 -9.73 -4.87
C THR A 105 3.34 -8.43 -4.42
N ILE A 106 2.44 -8.52 -3.45
CA ILE A 106 1.83 -7.36 -2.78
C ILE A 106 2.23 -7.40 -1.30
N GLY A 107 2.91 -6.36 -0.85
CA GLY A 107 3.20 -6.09 0.55
C GLY A 107 2.34 -4.95 1.05
N VAL A 108 1.80 -5.09 2.26
CA VAL A 108 1.05 -4.04 2.94
C VAL A 108 1.71 -3.78 4.29
N PHE A 109 2.12 -2.54 4.51
CA PHE A 109 2.79 -2.09 5.72
C PHE A 109 1.85 -1.19 6.51
N PRO A 110 1.46 -1.58 7.74
CA PRO A 110 0.81 -0.66 8.65
C PRO A 110 1.83 0.41 9.07
N CYS A 111 1.44 1.68 9.01
CA CYS A 111 2.24 2.77 9.57
C CYS A 111 1.57 3.31 10.85
N PRO A 112 1.70 2.59 11.98
CA PRO A 112 1.21 3.13 13.24
C PRO A 112 2.15 4.26 13.69
N ILE A 113 1.67 5.50 13.59
CA ILE A 113 2.35 6.65 14.16
C ILE A 113 1.95 6.71 15.64
N PHE A 114 2.85 6.28 16.52
CA PHE A 114 2.69 6.46 17.97
C PHE A 114 3.37 7.76 18.40
N TYR A 115 2.58 8.72 18.87
CA TYR A 115 3.13 9.89 19.55
C TYR A 115 3.36 9.53 21.01
N ARG A 116 4.62 9.28 21.41
CA ARG A 116 4.96 9.22 22.83
C ARG A 116 5.04 10.66 23.31
N ALA A 117 3.97 11.15 23.93
CA ALA A 117 4.08 12.35 24.75
C ALA A 117 5.11 12.03 25.85
N THR A 118 6.32 12.55 25.70
CA THR A 118 7.23 12.68 26.83
C THR A 118 6.50 13.61 27.79
N ALA A 119 5.95 13.05 28.87
CA ALA A 119 5.62 13.88 30.02
C ALA A 119 6.89 14.68 30.33
N PRO A 120 6.83 16.02 30.44
CA PRO A 120 7.94 16.73 31.03
C PRO A 120 8.09 16.13 32.43
N GLU A 121 9.21 15.46 32.69
CA GLU A 121 9.64 15.24 34.06
C GLU A 121 9.86 16.65 34.62
N SER A 122 8.86 17.15 35.35
CA SER A 122 9.02 18.30 36.22
C SER A 122 9.97 17.85 37.31
N ASP A 123 11.24 18.22 37.14
CA ASP A 123 12.23 18.33 38.21
C ASP A 123 11.69 19.32 39.26
N ASP A 124 10.80 18.87 40.13
CA ASP A 124 10.52 19.52 41.41
C ASP A 124 11.11 18.62 42.50
N GLU A 125 12.45 18.63 42.59
CA GLU A 125 13.16 18.26 43.80
C GLU A 125 12.82 19.29 44.91
N GLU A 126 11.65 19.17 45.54
CA GLU A 126 11.44 19.79 46.85
C GLU A 126 12.21 18.97 47.90
N GLN A 127 13.48 19.35 48.08
CA GLN A 127 14.26 19.03 49.27
C GLN A 127 13.54 19.61 50.49
N ILE A 128 12.72 18.79 51.16
CA ILE A 128 12.32 19.06 52.55
C ILE A 128 13.60 18.98 53.38
N THR A 129 14.16 20.14 53.70
CA THR A 129 15.22 20.26 54.70
C THR A 129 14.58 20.01 56.07
N VAL A 130 15.11 19.01 56.76
CA VAL A 130 14.79 18.68 58.16
C VAL A 130 15.40 19.75 59.08
N ALA A 131 14.84 20.97 59.06
CA ALA A 131 15.37 22.08 59.85
C ALA A 131 14.30 23.10 60.28
N ASP A 132 13.09 22.65 60.64
CA ASP A 132 12.20 23.41 61.54
C ASP A 132 11.38 22.45 62.41
N ALA A 133 12.08 21.46 62.96
CA ALA A 133 11.63 20.79 64.17
C ALA A 133 12.00 21.69 65.37
N ASN A 134 10.97 22.14 66.09
CA ASN A 134 10.94 22.71 67.46
C ASN A 134 10.75 24.23 67.58
N TYR A 135 9.50 24.63 67.85
CA TYR A 135 9.07 25.55 68.92
C TYR A 135 7.54 25.62 68.88
N GLU A 136 6.69 25.44 69.89
CA GLU A 136 6.76 25.06 71.30
C GLU A 136 5.31 24.69 71.70
N SER A 137 5.15 23.79 72.67
CA SER A 137 3.88 23.43 73.31
C SER A 137 3.38 24.55 74.24
N ALA A 138 2.09 24.49 74.61
CA ALA A 138 1.37 25.26 75.65
C ALA A 138 0.81 26.61 75.19
N ASP A 139 -0.43 27.01 75.49
CA ASP A 139 -1.47 26.56 76.44
C ASP A 139 -2.87 26.78 75.81
#